data_AF-A0A5J4F5R7-F1
#
_entry.id   AF-A0A5J4F5R7-F1
#
_cell.length_a   1.000
_cell.length_b   1.000
_cell.length_c   1.000
_cell.angle_alpha   90.00
_cell.angle_beta   90.00
_cell.angle_gamma   90.00
#
_symmetry.space_group_name_H-M   'P 1'
#
loop_
_entity.id
_entity.type
_entity.pdbx_description
1 polymer ?
#
loop_
_entity_poly.entity_id
_entity_poly.type
_entity_poly.pdbx_seq_one_letter_code
_entity_poly.pdbx_strand_id
1 'polypeptide(L)'
;MIPNISRQLTTGALALAGSVAAFSFAGAAQAVSVFTIGGNATIGAWGTANPVLTPTNINFVGGDGQFTGVTAADVTLPGSFTLTGTGVGSSTNFGVPGPIAGFTTITTGAGPVIADVTPLVAVGTNVTTPVPLTTYVISGSVIFNEPVGPDLAGTFALVFVRAAGSQTYTLTFTKTDEPVPTNVPEPSAILGILAVAGVGAFARRKS
;
A
#
# COMPACT_ATOMS: atom_id res chain seq x y z
N MET A 1 33.80 9.00 -20.52
CA MET A 1 32.51 8.28 -20.59
C MET A 1 31.90 8.27 -19.21
N ILE A 2 30.80 9.00 -18.99
CA ILE A 2 30.02 8.89 -17.75
C ILE A 2 29.00 7.77 -18.00
N PRO A 3 29.05 6.63 -17.29
CA PRO A 3 28.07 5.57 -17.49
C PRO A 3 26.67 6.03 -17.05
N ASN A 4 25.64 5.46 -17.69
CA ASN A 4 24.20 5.64 -17.50
C ASN A 4 23.69 5.29 -16.07
N ILE A 5 24.20 5.92 -15.03
CA ILE A 5 23.83 5.69 -13.63
C ILE A 5 22.33 5.95 -13.39
N SER A 6 21.74 6.93 -14.08
CA SER A 6 20.30 7.23 -14.00
C SER A 6 19.43 6.05 -14.45
N ARG A 7 19.79 5.39 -15.56
CA ARG A 7 19.05 4.23 -16.07
C ARG A 7 19.23 3.01 -15.16
N GLN A 8 20.42 2.82 -14.60
CA GLN A 8 20.68 1.72 -13.67
C GLN A 8 19.93 1.85 -12.35
N LEU A 9 19.73 3.08 -11.84
CA LEU A 9 18.94 3.31 -10.63
C LEU A 9 17.44 3.04 -10.88
N THR A 10 16.90 3.50 -12.01
CA THR A 10 15.51 3.24 -12.38
C THR A 10 15.25 1.75 -12.62
N THR A 11 16.17 1.04 -13.28
CA THR A 11 16.04 -0.42 -13.47
C THR A 11 16.23 -1.19 -12.16
N GLY A 12 17.13 -0.76 -11.27
CA GLY A 12 17.34 -1.39 -9.96
C GLY A 12 16.14 -1.24 -9.03
N ALA A 13 15.50 -0.06 -9.01
CA ALA A 13 14.26 0.15 -8.26
C ALA A 13 13.11 -0.72 -8.78
N LEU A 14 13.01 -0.89 -10.11
CA LEU A 14 12.00 -1.75 -10.74
C LEU A 14 12.25 -3.24 -10.44
N ALA A 15 13.51 -3.69 -10.45
CA ALA A 15 13.88 -5.06 -10.09
C ALA A 15 13.63 -5.37 -8.61
N LEU A 16 13.85 -4.40 -7.71
CA LEU A 16 13.50 -4.54 -6.30
C LEU A 16 11.98 -4.59 -6.10
N ALA A 17 11.21 -3.77 -6.83
CA ALA A 17 9.74 -3.83 -6.80
C ALA A 17 9.19 -5.20 -7.26
N GLY A 18 9.77 -5.77 -8.33
CA GLY A 18 9.42 -7.13 -8.79
C GLY A 18 9.79 -8.23 -7.79
N SER A 19 10.85 -8.02 -6.99
CA SER A 19 11.29 -8.97 -5.96
C SER A 19 10.39 -8.98 -4.72
N VAL A 20 9.78 -7.84 -4.37
CA VAL A 20 8.84 -7.74 -3.24
C VAL A 20 7.49 -8.41 -3.57
N ALA A 21 7.04 -8.32 -4.83
CA ALA A 21 5.86 -9.04 -5.30
C ALA A 21 6.03 -10.58 -5.26
N ALA A 22 7.27 -11.07 -5.36
CA ALA A 22 7.61 -12.51 -5.38
C ALA A 22 7.70 -13.18 -4.00
N PHE A 23 7.59 -12.44 -2.89
CA PHE A 23 7.44 -13.01 -1.54
C PHE A 23 5.99 -13.37 -1.18
N SER A 24 5.15 -13.61 -2.19
CA SER A 24 3.74 -13.95 -2.03
C SER A 24 3.57 -15.38 -1.49
N PHE A 25 3.38 -15.42 -0.16
CA PHE A 25 2.66 -16.39 0.65
C PHE A 25 1.98 -17.54 -0.10
N ALA A 26 2.29 -18.78 0.31
CA ALA A 26 1.52 -19.97 -0.04
C ALA A 26 0.05 -19.77 0.39
N GLY A 27 -0.84 -19.54 -0.59
CA GLY A 27 -2.26 -19.27 -0.37
C GLY A 27 -2.73 -17.83 -0.67
N ALA A 28 -1.85 -16.96 -1.19
CA ALA A 28 -2.26 -15.62 -1.65
C ALA A 28 -3.24 -15.72 -2.83
N ALA A 29 -4.39 -15.08 -2.72
CA ALA A 29 -5.32 -14.89 -3.84
C ALA A 29 -4.59 -14.31 -5.06
N GLN A 30 -4.96 -14.79 -6.24
CA GLN A 30 -4.26 -14.45 -7.47
C GLN A 30 -4.38 -12.95 -7.73
N ALA A 31 -3.27 -12.28 -8.05
CA ALA A 31 -3.30 -10.89 -8.47
C ALA A 31 -4.12 -10.78 -9.77
N VAL A 32 -5.16 -9.95 -9.74
CA VAL A 32 -6.03 -9.67 -10.88
C VAL A 32 -5.59 -8.42 -11.62
N SER A 33 -5.01 -7.46 -10.90
CA SER A 33 -4.38 -6.31 -11.51
C SER A 33 -3.23 -5.75 -10.68
N VAL A 34 -2.28 -5.13 -11.35
CA VAL A 34 -1.15 -4.41 -10.77
C VAL A 34 -1.21 -2.97 -11.27
N PHE A 35 -1.03 -2.03 -10.35
CA PHE A 35 -0.94 -0.61 -10.67
C PHE A 35 0.30 0.01 -10.04
N THR A 36 1.09 0.72 -10.83
CA THR A 36 2.32 1.36 -10.38
C THR A 36 2.25 2.86 -10.60
N ILE A 37 2.67 3.63 -9.60
CA ILE A 37 2.84 5.08 -9.63
C ILE A 37 4.30 5.37 -9.29
N GLY A 38 4.91 6.34 -9.96
CA GLY A 38 6.14 6.90 -9.41
C GLY A 38 6.42 8.31 -9.85
N GLY A 39 7.36 8.91 -9.15
CA GLY A 39 7.68 10.32 -9.27
C GLY A 39 8.75 10.74 -8.28
N ASN A 40 8.79 12.03 -8.01
CA ASN A 40 9.70 12.66 -7.07
C ASN A 40 9.10 12.65 -5.66
N ALA A 41 9.97 12.71 -4.66
CA ALA A 41 9.58 12.75 -3.27
C ALA A 41 10.48 13.69 -2.46
N THR A 42 10.02 14.03 -1.26
CA THR A 42 10.85 14.57 -0.17
C THR A 42 10.98 13.47 0.88
N ILE A 43 12.22 13.13 1.24
CA ILE A 43 12.58 11.98 2.04
C ILE A 43 13.49 12.47 3.17
N GLY A 44 13.12 12.22 4.44
CA GLY A 44 13.99 12.48 5.59
C GLY A 44 15.39 11.87 5.43
N ALA A 45 16.43 12.55 5.87
CA ALA A 45 17.79 12.01 5.77
C ALA A 45 17.95 10.81 6.72
N TRP A 46 18.85 9.87 6.40
CA TRP A 46 19.20 8.83 7.37
C TRP A 46 19.68 9.44 8.69
N GLY A 47 19.29 8.85 9.82
CA GLY A 47 19.52 9.43 11.15
C GLY A 47 18.56 10.55 11.55
N THR A 48 17.62 10.96 10.69
CA THR A 48 16.52 11.86 11.08
C THR A 48 15.54 11.09 11.97
N ALA A 49 15.17 11.68 13.11
CA ALA A 49 14.12 11.13 13.96
C ALA A 49 12.75 11.28 13.27
N ASN A 50 11.98 10.20 13.29
CA ASN A 50 10.65 10.09 12.70
C ASN A 50 10.59 10.64 11.25
N PRO A 51 11.34 10.05 10.31
CA PRO A 51 11.46 10.59 8.97
C PRO A 51 10.10 10.63 8.27
N VAL A 52 9.81 11.77 7.64
CA VAL A 52 8.62 11.98 6.81
C VAL A 52 8.97 11.69 5.35
N LEU A 53 8.10 10.94 4.68
CA LEU A 53 8.24 10.46 3.32
C LEU A 53 7.05 10.98 2.52
N THR A 54 7.29 11.95 1.62
CA THR A 54 6.24 12.70 0.95
C THR A 54 6.43 12.65 -0.55
N PRO A 55 5.56 11.95 -1.30
CA PRO A 55 5.44 12.13 -2.75
C PRO A 55 5.20 13.60 -3.09
N THR A 56 5.84 14.13 -4.13
CA THR A 56 5.70 15.54 -4.53
C THR A 56 5.10 15.73 -5.92
N ASN A 57 5.19 14.72 -6.77
CA ASN A 57 4.53 14.70 -8.07
C ASN A 57 4.29 13.26 -8.56
N ILE A 58 3.62 13.13 -9.70
CA ILE A 58 3.47 11.88 -10.44
C ILE A 58 4.13 12.09 -11.80
N ASN A 59 5.18 11.33 -12.09
CA ASN A 59 5.89 11.38 -13.37
C ASN A 59 5.51 10.21 -14.27
N PHE A 60 5.17 9.07 -13.68
CA PHE A 60 4.73 7.89 -14.41
C PHE A 60 3.61 7.17 -13.66
N VAL A 61 2.74 6.56 -14.44
CA VAL A 61 1.81 5.54 -14.00
C VAL A 61 1.83 4.38 -14.99
N GLY A 62 1.47 3.19 -14.55
CA GLY A 62 1.31 2.04 -15.41
C GLY A 62 0.43 1.00 -14.73
N GLY A 63 -0.50 0.42 -15.48
CA GLY A 63 -1.43 -0.56 -14.94
C GLY A 63 -1.95 -1.52 -15.99
N ASP A 64 -2.43 -2.65 -15.53
CA ASP A 64 -3.17 -3.64 -16.30
C ASP A 64 -4.61 -3.77 -15.79
N GLY A 65 -5.38 -4.69 -16.39
CA GLY A 65 -6.77 -4.94 -16.01
C GLY A 65 -7.60 -3.66 -16.07
N GLN A 66 -8.29 -3.34 -14.97
CA GLN A 66 -9.11 -2.13 -14.86
C GLN A 66 -8.32 -0.82 -14.91
N PHE A 67 -7.00 -0.88 -14.67
CA PHE A 67 -6.12 0.28 -14.69
C PHE A 67 -5.45 0.50 -16.06
N THR A 68 -5.82 -0.30 -17.06
CA THR A 68 -5.32 -0.14 -18.43
C THR A 68 -5.74 1.23 -18.97
N GLY A 69 -4.77 2.00 -19.46
CA GLY A 69 -5.00 3.32 -20.06
C GLY A 69 -5.09 4.48 -19.05
N VAL A 70 -4.98 4.20 -17.75
CA VAL A 70 -4.87 5.23 -16.71
C VAL A 70 -3.58 6.04 -16.93
N THR A 71 -3.69 7.36 -16.85
CA THR A 71 -2.59 8.32 -16.99
C THR A 71 -2.32 9.06 -15.68
N ALA A 72 -1.23 9.82 -15.61
CA ALA A 72 -0.88 10.57 -14.40
C ALA A 72 -1.94 11.63 -14.02
N ALA A 73 -2.75 12.10 -14.98
CA ALA A 73 -3.82 13.07 -14.74
C ALA A 73 -5.04 12.43 -14.05
N ASP A 74 -5.18 11.11 -14.15
CA ASP A 74 -6.31 10.36 -13.58
C ASP A 74 -6.08 9.99 -12.11
N VAL A 75 -4.89 10.27 -11.57
CA VAL A 75 -4.42 9.79 -10.27
C VAL A 75 -4.12 10.97 -9.35
N THR A 76 -4.62 10.91 -8.12
CA THR A 76 -4.27 11.90 -7.10
C THR A 76 -2.92 11.58 -6.46
N LEU A 77 -2.18 12.62 -6.08
CA LEU A 77 -0.87 12.45 -5.46
C LEU A 77 -0.98 11.57 -4.20
N PRO A 78 -0.18 10.48 -4.08
CA PRO A 78 -0.29 9.61 -2.92
C PRO A 78 0.06 10.33 -1.61
N GLY A 79 -0.58 9.90 -0.52
CA GLY A 79 -0.35 10.43 0.81
C GLY A 79 1.10 10.27 1.29
N SER A 80 1.44 11.03 2.33
CA SER A 80 2.74 10.93 3.00
C SER A 80 2.74 9.90 4.13
N PHE A 81 3.90 9.34 4.43
CA PHE A 81 4.11 8.52 5.63
C PHE A 81 5.08 9.19 6.60
N THR A 82 4.73 9.17 7.88
CA THR A 82 5.66 9.47 8.98
C THR A 82 6.02 8.17 9.66
N LEU A 83 7.29 7.77 9.54
CA LEU A 83 7.80 6.59 10.23
C LEU A 83 8.08 6.93 11.70
N THR A 84 7.98 5.94 12.59
CA THR A 84 8.39 6.10 13.99
C THR A 84 9.76 5.46 14.21
N GLY A 85 10.70 6.23 14.78
CA GLY A 85 12.06 5.76 15.07
C GLY A 85 13.13 6.58 14.36
N THR A 86 14.39 6.17 14.50
CA THR A 86 15.55 6.84 13.90
C THR A 86 16.40 5.79 13.19
N GLY A 87 16.77 6.05 11.93
CA GLY A 87 17.63 5.15 11.17
C GLY A 87 19.04 5.09 11.77
N VAL A 88 19.50 3.89 12.12
CA VAL A 88 20.82 3.64 12.71
C VAL A 88 21.51 2.48 12.01
N GLY A 89 22.85 2.52 11.94
CA GLY A 89 23.61 1.51 11.19
C GLY A 89 23.26 1.51 9.69
N SER A 90 23.33 0.33 9.08
CA SER A 90 23.03 0.12 7.65
C SER A 90 21.57 -0.25 7.37
N SER A 91 20.82 -0.72 8.36
CA SER A 91 19.42 -1.13 8.23
C SER A 91 18.67 -0.91 9.54
N THR A 92 17.40 -0.52 9.46
CA THR A 92 16.54 -0.29 10.62
C THR A 92 15.09 -0.62 10.28
N ASN A 93 14.41 -1.34 11.18
CA ASN A 93 12.96 -1.47 11.16
C ASN A 93 12.36 -0.26 11.86
N PHE A 94 11.41 0.40 11.20
CA PHE A 94 10.70 1.54 11.74
C PHE A 94 9.30 1.12 12.20
N GLY A 95 8.75 1.87 13.16
CA GLY A 95 7.32 1.80 13.43
C GLY A 95 6.55 2.39 12.26
N VAL A 96 5.48 1.71 11.86
CA VAL A 96 4.58 2.15 10.79
C VAL A 96 3.48 3.09 11.34
N PRO A 97 3.00 4.04 10.54
CA PRO A 97 1.80 4.82 10.88
C PRO A 97 0.54 3.94 10.81
N GLY A 98 -0.54 4.42 11.41
CA GLY A 98 -1.85 3.75 11.34
C GLY A 98 -2.45 3.75 9.92
N PRO A 99 -3.62 3.10 9.75
CA PRO A 99 -4.33 3.09 8.47
C PRO A 99 -4.58 4.49 7.91
N ILE A 100 -4.43 4.65 6.59
CA ILE A 100 -4.67 5.91 5.87
C ILE A 100 -5.75 5.66 4.82
N ALA A 101 -6.94 6.19 5.10
CA ALA A 101 -8.04 6.23 4.13
C ALA A 101 -7.77 7.29 3.06
N GLY A 102 -8.22 7.03 1.83
CA GLY A 102 -8.06 7.93 0.70
C GLY A 102 -6.61 8.20 0.35
N PHE A 103 -5.72 7.21 0.51
CA PHE A 103 -4.28 7.40 0.31
C PHE A 103 -3.96 7.87 -1.10
N THR A 104 -4.68 7.36 -2.10
CA THR A 104 -4.71 7.88 -3.47
C THR A 104 -6.04 7.49 -4.11
N THR A 105 -6.45 8.24 -5.14
CA THR A 105 -7.62 7.97 -5.96
C THR A 105 -7.14 7.75 -7.39
N ILE A 106 -7.63 6.68 -8.02
CA ILE A 106 -7.29 6.29 -9.38
C ILE A 106 -8.58 6.31 -10.19
N THR A 107 -8.71 7.27 -11.10
CA THR A 107 -9.89 7.39 -11.96
C THR A 107 -9.76 6.41 -13.12
N THR A 108 -10.72 5.50 -13.23
CA THR A 108 -10.81 4.52 -14.32
C THR A 108 -12.04 4.80 -15.18
N GLY A 109 -12.20 4.07 -16.28
CA GLY A 109 -13.42 4.17 -17.12
C GLY A 109 -14.72 3.85 -16.36
N ALA A 110 -14.65 3.08 -15.27
CA ALA A 110 -15.80 2.75 -14.43
C ALA A 110 -16.08 3.79 -13.32
N GLY A 111 -15.13 4.70 -13.06
CA GLY A 111 -15.21 5.70 -11.98
C GLY A 111 -13.96 5.71 -11.09
N PRO A 112 -13.98 6.51 -10.00
CA PRO A 112 -12.87 6.62 -9.06
C PRO A 112 -12.73 5.36 -8.21
N VAL A 113 -11.56 4.76 -8.22
CA VAL A 113 -11.14 3.70 -7.29
C VAL A 113 -10.31 4.36 -6.19
N ILE A 114 -10.73 4.22 -4.93
CA ILE A 114 -10.03 4.82 -3.79
C ILE A 114 -9.20 3.74 -3.09
N ALA A 115 -7.90 4.00 -2.91
CA ALA A 115 -7.00 3.08 -2.22
C ALA A 115 -6.84 3.48 -0.76
N ASP A 116 -7.34 2.63 0.14
CA ASP A 116 -7.17 2.77 1.59
C ASP A 116 -6.05 1.84 2.04
N VAL A 117 -4.94 2.39 2.52
CA VAL A 117 -3.74 1.59 2.83
C VAL A 117 -3.60 1.35 4.33
N THR A 118 -3.20 0.15 4.69
CA THR A 118 -2.80 -0.22 6.05
C THR A 118 -1.36 -0.69 6.04
N PRO A 119 -0.39 0.18 6.37
CA PRO A 119 1.01 -0.19 6.47
C PRO A 119 1.22 -1.24 7.56
N LEU A 120 2.01 -2.27 7.27
CA LEU A 120 2.34 -3.35 8.22
C LEU A 120 3.83 -3.45 8.48
N VAL A 121 4.65 -3.08 7.49
CA VAL A 121 6.11 -3.16 7.55
C VAL A 121 6.70 -1.86 7.03
N ALA A 122 7.71 -1.34 7.72
CA ALA A 122 8.57 -0.27 7.24
C ALA A 122 10.03 -0.58 7.56
N VAL A 123 10.86 -0.66 6.53
CA VAL A 123 12.30 -0.90 6.64
C VAL A 123 13.04 0.21 5.92
N GLY A 124 14.09 0.73 6.55
CA GLY A 124 15.02 1.63 5.89
C GLY A 124 16.41 1.02 5.84
N THR A 125 17.12 1.29 4.76
CA THR A 125 18.53 0.93 4.59
C THR A 125 19.33 2.15 4.19
N ASN A 126 20.58 2.20 4.60
CA ASN A 126 21.51 3.25 4.22
C ASN A 126 22.87 2.66 3.85
N VAL A 127 23.32 3.01 2.65
CA VAL A 127 24.61 2.66 2.11
C VAL A 127 25.38 3.95 1.89
N THR A 128 26.55 4.10 2.51
CA THR A 128 27.35 5.32 2.45
C THR A 128 28.49 5.26 1.43
N THR A 129 28.76 4.08 0.85
CA THR A 129 29.83 3.85 -0.12
C THR A 129 29.34 2.96 -1.27
N PRO A 130 29.73 3.21 -2.54
CA PRO A 130 30.53 4.34 -3.03
C PRO A 130 29.76 5.66 -3.17
N VAL A 131 28.42 5.65 -3.12
CA VAL A 131 27.56 6.83 -3.16
C VAL A 131 26.50 6.71 -2.07
N PRO A 132 26.21 7.77 -1.28
CA PRO A 132 25.14 7.76 -0.30
C PRO A 132 23.79 7.44 -0.94
N LEU A 133 23.18 6.33 -0.51
CA LEU A 133 21.88 5.85 -0.94
C LEU A 133 21.08 5.43 0.28
N THR A 134 19.94 6.07 0.50
CA THR A 134 18.97 5.70 1.53
C THR A 134 17.72 5.18 0.85
N THR A 135 17.27 3.99 1.23
CA THR A 135 16.03 3.39 0.69
C THR A 135 15.09 3.10 1.84
N TYR A 136 13.83 3.55 1.74
CA TYR A 136 12.75 3.16 2.64
C TYR A 136 11.75 2.31 1.87
N VAL A 137 11.39 1.15 2.41
CA VAL A 137 10.37 0.26 1.87
C VAL A 137 9.24 0.17 2.89
N ILE A 138 8.03 0.51 2.46
CA ILE A 138 6.81 0.40 3.24
C ILE A 138 5.89 -0.56 2.50
N SER A 139 5.37 -1.57 3.19
CA SER A 139 4.42 -2.50 2.60
C SER A 139 3.31 -2.86 3.56
N GLY A 140 2.17 -3.24 3.01
CA GLY A 140 1.01 -3.62 3.80
C GLY A 140 -0.16 -4.03 2.93
N SER A 141 -1.35 -4.04 3.53
CA SER A 141 -2.59 -4.30 2.81
C SER A 141 -3.18 -3.00 2.26
N VAL A 142 -3.99 -3.15 1.22
CA VAL A 142 -4.82 -2.08 0.67
C VAL A 142 -6.23 -2.60 0.47
N ILE A 143 -7.21 -1.74 0.70
CA ILE A 143 -8.58 -1.92 0.28
C ILE A 143 -8.83 -0.97 -0.88
N PHE A 144 -9.30 -1.52 -2.00
CA PHE A 144 -9.77 -0.76 -3.14
C PHE A 144 -11.27 -0.58 -3.00
N ASN A 145 -11.68 0.64 -2.70
CA ASN A 145 -13.08 1.03 -2.76
C ASN A 145 -13.45 1.23 -4.22
N GLU A 146 -14.24 0.30 -4.76
CA GLU A 146 -14.60 0.29 -6.17
C GLU A 146 -15.78 1.21 -6.45
N PRO A 147 -15.78 1.91 -7.59
CA PRO A 147 -16.91 2.77 -7.97
C PRO A 147 -18.21 1.97 -8.17
N VAL A 148 -18.08 0.68 -8.49
CA VAL A 148 -19.19 -0.27 -8.66
C VAL A 148 -18.76 -1.64 -8.15
N GLY A 149 -19.61 -2.29 -7.36
CA GLY A 149 -19.36 -3.63 -6.83
C GLY A 149 -18.87 -3.61 -5.37
N PRO A 150 -18.36 -4.75 -4.87
CA PRO A 150 -17.78 -4.81 -3.53
C PRO A 150 -16.40 -4.15 -3.50
N ASP A 151 -15.99 -3.72 -2.31
CA ASP A 151 -14.60 -3.35 -2.04
C ASP A 151 -13.71 -4.58 -2.19
N LEU A 152 -12.54 -4.40 -2.80
CA LEU A 152 -11.62 -5.48 -3.12
C LEU A 152 -10.33 -5.36 -2.32
N ALA A 153 -9.81 -6.50 -1.88
CA ALA A 153 -8.55 -6.55 -1.15
C ALA A 153 -7.34 -6.44 -2.08
N GLY A 154 -6.19 -6.16 -1.47
CA GLY A 154 -4.90 -6.25 -2.14
C GLY A 154 -3.74 -5.92 -1.20
N THR A 155 -2.58 -5.73 -1.82
CA THR A 155 -1.36 -5.30 -1.13
C THR A 155 -0.73 -4.10 -1.81
N PHE A 156 0.10 -3.38 -1.08
CA PHE A 156 0.92 -2.32 -1.64
C PHE A 156 2.38 -2.45 -1.19
N ALA A 157 3.28 -1.96 -2.03
CA ALA A 157 4.68 -1.76 -1.73
C ALA A 157 5.07 -0.35 -2.21
N LEU A 158 5.60 0.46 -1.30
CA LEU A 158 6.07 1.81 -1.55
C LEU A 158 7.55 1.89 -1.25
N VAL A 159 8.34 2.21 -2.27
CA VAL A 159 9.79 2.35 -2.17
C VAL A 159 10.14 3.82 -2.36
N PHE A 160 10.76 4.42 -1.36
CA PHE A 160 11.40 5.74 -1.46
C PHE A 160 12.90 5.56 -1.59
N VAL A 161 13.50 6.26 -2.54
CA VAL A 161 14.94 6.24 -2.80
C VAL A 161 15.48 7.65 -2.73
N ARG A 162 16.42 7.88 -1.82
CA ARG A 162 17.19 9.11 -1.70
C ARG A 162 18.63 8.84 -2.11
N ALA A 163 19.03 9.41 -3.23
CA ALA A 163 20.41 9.43 -3.73
C ALA A 163 20.96 10.86 -3.72
N ALA A 164 22.26 11.03 -3.96
CA ALA A 164 22.87 12.35 -4.09
C ALA A 164 22.18 13.16 -5.21
N GLY A 165 21.41 14.19 -4.83
CA GLY A 165 20.71 15.08 -5.76
C GLY A 165 19.39 14.56 -6.34
N SER A 166 18.90 13.38 -5.92
CA SER A 166 17.63 12.84 -6.40
C SER A 166 16.85 12.13 -5.29
N GLN A 167 15.55 12.35 -5.25
CA GLN A 167 14.63 11.75 -4.30
C GLN A 167 13.38 11.31 -5.05
N THR A 168 13.15 10.01 -5.11
CA THR A 168 12.08 9.41 -5.91
C THR A 168 11.28 8.42 -5.09
N TYR A 169 10.08 8.13 -5.55
CA TYR A 169 9.29 7.03 -5.02
C TYR A 169 8.72 6.15 -6.13
N THR A 170 8.39 4.92 -5.78
CA THR A 170 7.62 4.00 -6.60
C THR A 170 6.63 3.28 -5.70
N LEU A 171 5.35 3.49 -5.95
CA LEU A 171 4.23 2.79 -5.32
C LEU A 171 3.76 1.70 -6.28
N THR A 172 3.65 0.48 -5.80
CA THR A 172 3.05 -0.64 -6.52
C THR A 172 1.88 -1.16 -5.71
N PHE A 173 0.73 -1.25 -6.34
CA PHE A 173 -0.47 -1.89 -5.85
C PHE A 173 -0.64 -3.22 -6.55
N THR A 174 -0.96 -4.25 -5.77
CA THR A 174 -1.38 -5.56 -6.29
C THR A 174 -2.79 -5.82 -5.79
N LYS A 175 -3.75 -5.79 -6.70
CA LYS A 175 -5.16 -5.96 -6.42
C LYS A 175 -5.59 -7.39 -6.69
N THR A 176 -6.41 -7.94 -5.79
CA THR A 176 -7.03 -9.28 -5.92
C THR A 176 -8.50 -9.17 -6.31
N ASP A 177 -9.13 -10.27 -6.68
CA ASP A 177 -10.59 -10.41 -6.83
C ASP A 177 -11.32 -10.71 -5.52
N GLU A 178 -10.59 -10.94 -4.42
CA GLU A 178 -11.20 -11.22 -3.12
C GLU A 178 -11.97 -10.00 -2.59
N PRO A 179 -13.29 -10.11 -2.38
CA PRO A 179 -14.07 -9.09 -1.70
C PRO A 179 -13.61 -8.93 -0.26
N VAL A 180 -13.59 -7.69 0.23
CA VAL A 180 -13.36 -7.46 1.66
C VAL A 180 -14.52 -8.10 2.43
N PRO A 181 -14.26 -9.02 3.38
CA PRO A 181 -15.31 -9.68 4.12
C PRO A 181 -16.07 -8.63 4.93
N THR A 182 -17.34 -8.40 4.56
CA THR A 182 -18.24 -7.64 5.40
C THR A 182 -18.53 -8.49 6.63
N ASN A 183 -18.22 -8.00 7.84
CA ASN A 183 -18.61 -8.64 9.11
C ASN A 183 -20.14 -8.59 9.31
N VAL A 184 -20.92 -9.04 8.33
CA VAL A 184 -22.35 -9.25 8.47
C VAL A 184 -22.50 -10.52 9.29
N PRO A 185 -23.05 -10.45 10.51
CA PRO A 185 -23.40 -11.66 11.24
C PRO A 185 -24.33 -12.49 10.38
N GLU A 186 -23.98 -13.74 10.12
CA GLU A 186 -24.82 -14.63 9.34
C GLU A 186 -26.26 -14.67 9.92
N PRO A 187 -27.31 -14.82 9.10
CA PRO A 187 -28.69 -14.88 9.59
C PRO A 187 -28.92 -15.91 10.71
N SER A 188 -28.10 -16.97 10.73
CA SER A 188 -28.05 -18.01 11.76
C SER A 188 -27.72 -17.46 13.16
N ALA A 189 -26.85 -16.46 13.27
CA ALA A 189 -26.52 -15.81 14.55
C ALA A 189 -27.71 -15.00 15.11
N ILE A 190 -28.51 -14.38 14.23
CA ILE A 190 -29.73 -13.65 14.60
C ILE A 190 -30.84 -14.62 15.03
N LEU A 191 -31.00 -15.73 14.31
CA LEU A 191 -31.95 -16.79 14.66
C LEU A 191 -31.60 -17.47 15.99
N GLY A 192 -30.31 -17.67 16.28
CA GLY A 192 -29.85 -18.19 17.58
C GLY A 192 -30.23 -17.29 18.75
N ILE A 193 -30.15 -15.97 18.58
CA ILE A 193 -30.54 -14.99 19.61
C ILE A 193 -32.06 -14.92 19.76
N LEU A 194 -32.82 -14.97 18.66
CA LEU A 194 -34.29 -14.92 18.71
C LEU A 194 -34.89 -16.21 19.25
N ALA A 195 -34.30 -17.38 18.98
CA ALA A 195 -34.71 -18.64 19.58
C ALA A 195 -34.49 -18.65 21.11
N VAL A 196 -33.39 -18.07 21.59
CA VAL A 196 -33.13 -17.92 23.03
C VAL A 196 -34.12 -16.94 23.70
N ALA A 197 -34.48 -15.84 23.02
CA ALA A 197 -35.51 -14.92 23.52
C ALA A 197 -36.92 -15.53 23.50
N GLY A 198 -37.25 -16.37 22.50
CA GLY A 198 -38.52 -17.06 22.39
C GLY A 198 -38.74 -18.14 23.46
N VAL A 199 -37.69 -18.86 23.85
CA VAL A 199 -37.75 -19.84 24.96
C VAL A 199 -37.89 -19.14 26.32
N GLY A 200 -37.27 -17.96 26.50
CA GLY A 200 -37.37 -17.18 27.74
C GLY A 200 -38.75 -16.56 27.99
N ALA A 201 -39.49 -16.20 26.95
CA ALA A 201 -40.83 -15.61 27.07
C ALA A 201 -41.93 -16.64 27.37
N PHE A 202 -41.75 -17.91 26.97
CA PHE A 202 -42.76 -18.96 27.18
C PHE A 202 -42.65 -19.66 28.55
N ALA A 203 -41.52 -19.52 29.25
CA ALA A 203 -41.31 -20.13 30.58
C ALA A 203 -41.87 -19.31 31.76
N ARG A 204 -42.31 -18.05 31.54
CA ARG A 204 -42.78 -17.16 32.61
C ARG A 204 -44.31 -17.07 32.70
N ARG A 205 -45.00 -18.21 32.79
CA ARG A 205 -46.39 -18.26 33.30
C ARG A 205 -46.66 -19.59 33.99
N LYS A 206 -46.15 -19.76 35.22
CA LYS A 206 -46.71 -20.63 36.27
C LYS A 206 -45.95 -20.43 37.59
N SER A 207 -46.47 -19.56 38.45
CA SER A 207 -46.64 -19.73 39.90
C SER A 207 -47.24 -18.45 40.45
#